data_AF-A0A1V3KM20-F1
#
_entry.id   AF-A0A1V3KM20-F1
#
_cell.length_a   1.000
_cell.length_b   1.000
_cell.length_c   1.000
_cell.angle_alpha   90.00
_cell.angle_beta   90.00
_cell.angle_gamma   90.00
#
_symmetry.space_group_name_H-M   'P 1'
#
loop_
_entity.id
_entity.type
_entity.pdbx_description
1 polymer ?
#
loop_
_entity_poly.entity_id
_entity_poly.type
_entity_poly.pdbx_seq_one_letter_code
_entity_poly.pdbx_strand_id
1 'polypeptide(L)'
;MQNELTKKEQRLMRRWFRKTDENTIELKEKRWAAVKIVLIILAMTAIYYDFIDPRYQAFTIQELKFAFQPETRFQKEFSRIEDDNNPNYTRFGETKNEYMARMWDRHKNGVWVGYFIAGKYALFLIYCLWPTKRRVRFDRKRGIIYTSVNNKFYLTEVNKLMRPLPEYFAFVGGALFFWVHPYQQAKYFANFRGGSQMIVSDRTMWLPMIFMIFMLSPRMYQHSKGAVLKRFLVEFMNPHTPPERIVSMMKALETRPSTFEYLEKILFGWIDGGLYCRRLPKDEILEKEIERYFAEQAPHIKALPSFEMGTYEEGLELKWKFKNMKIISVEENIKAGYGVMPCPNLYAYPIRSLHRNRFGIAWGNEAGDVEQFPKPVGKWKNRKLKNKK
;
A
#
# COMPACT_ATOMS: atom_id res chain seq x y z
N MET A 1 -21.86 21.69 7.56
CA MET A 1 -21.36 20.50 6.83
C MET A 1 -21.99 20.46 5.46
N GLN A 2 -21.26 20.09 4.41
CA GLN A 2 -21.86 19.90 3.08
C GLN A 2 -22.51 18.50 3.03
N ASN A 3 -23.84 18.44 2.91
CA ASN A 3 -24.58 17.17 3.00
C ASN A 3 -24.29 16.26 1.80
N GLU A 4 -24.13 16.82 0.60
CA GLU A 4 -23.79 16.05 -0.59
C GLU A 4 -22.27 15.94 -0.85
N LEU A 5 -21.85 14.80 -1.41
CA LEU A 5 -20.47 14.61 -1.86
C LEU A 5 -20.25 15.32 -3.20
N THR A 6 -19.14 16.05 -3.29
CA THR A 6 -18.69 16.61 -4.58
C THR A 6 -18.32 15.51 -5.57
N LYS A 7 -18.38 15.77 -6.89
CA LYS A 7 -17.97 14.79 -7.93
C LYS A 7 -16.57 14.20 -7.69
N LYS A 8 -15.64 15.01 -7.17
CA LYS A 8 -14.27 14.59 -6.82
C LYS A 8 -14.27 13.61 -5.64
N GLU A 9 -15.06 13.88 -4.61
CA GLU A 9 -15.22 12.99 -3.44
C GLU A 9 -15.91 11.68 -3.82
N GLN A 10 -16.94 11.71 -4.66
CA GLN A 10 -17.60 10.51 -5.17
C GLN A 10 -16.63 9.58 -5.91
N ARG A 11 -15.74 10.13 -6.75
CA ARG A 11 -14.68 9.37 -7.42
C ARG A 11 -13.69 8.73 -6.44
N LEU A 12 -13.30 9.46 -5.39
CA LEU A 12 -12.41 8.94 -4.34
C LEU A 12 -13.09 7.83 -3.53
N MET A 13 -14.37 7.98 -3.21
CA MET A 13 -15.19 6.96 -2.56
C MET A 13 -15.18 5.65 -3.36
N ARG A 14 -15.52 5.70 -4.65
CA ARG A 14 -15.48 4.50 -5.54
C ARG A 14 -14.09 3.87 -5.64
N ARG A 15 -13.05 4.69 -5.53
CA ARG A 15 -11.66 4.23 -5.60
C ARG A 15 -11.28 3.39 -4.39
N TRP A 16 -11.61 3.85 -3.18
CA TRP A 16 -11.20 3.20 -1.93
C TRP A 16 -12.20 2.21 -1.36
N PHE A 17 -13.47 2.35 -1.70
CA PHE A 17 -14.54 1.56 -1.11
C PHE A 17 -15.31 0.74 -2.14
N ARG A 18 -16.08 -0.21 -1.63
CA ARG A 18 -17.13 -0.93 -2.33
C ARG A 18 -18.32 -1.05 -1.38
N LYS A 19 -19.53 -0.85 -1.87
CA LYS A 19 -20.75 -1.19 -1.12
C LYS A 19 -20.88 -2.71 -1.06
N THR A 20 -21.06 -3.25 0.13
CA THR A 20 -21.42 -4.66 0.33
C THR A 20 -22.89 -4.77 0.69
N ASP A 21 -23.33 -3.92 1.62
CA ASP A 21 -24.71 -3.87 2.13
C ASP A 21 -25.09 -2.40 2.40
N GLU A 22 -26.33 -2.12 2.79
CA GLU A 22 -26.83 -0.78 3.11
C GLU A 22 -26.08 -0.10 4.26
N ASN A 23 -25.59 -0.89 5.22
CA ASN A 23 -24.86 -0.39 6.39
C ASN A 23 -23.39 -0.80 6.41
N THR A 24 -22.90 -1.44 5.33
CA THR A 24 -21.54 -1.99 5.28
C THR A 24 -20.77 -1.55 4.05
N ILE A 25 -19.60 -0.94 4.29
CA ILE A 25 -18.63 -0.62 3.24
C ILE A 25 -17.38 -1.49 3.38
N GLU A 26 -16.82 -1.89 2.25
CA GLU A 26 -15.56 -2.63 2.16
C GLU A 26 -14.44 -1.71 1.67
N LEU A 27 -13.43 -1.52 2.50
CA LEU A 27 -12.22 -0.77 2.17
C LEU A 27 -11.20 -1.66 1.45
N LYS A 28 -10.65 -1.17 0.34
CA LYS A 28 -9.62 -1.87 -0.43
C LYS A 28 -8.24 -1.55 0.15
N GLU A 29 -7.50 -2.54 0.63
CA GLU A 29 -6.10 -2.35 1.03
C GLU A 29 -5.25 -1.99 -0.19
N LYS A 30 -4.31 -1.06 0.00
CA LYS A 30 -3.39 -0.59 -1.04
C LYS A 30 -2.03 -0.35 -0.39
N ARG A 31 -1.12 -1.33 -0.48
CA ARG A 31 0.09 -1.36 0.36
C ARG A 31 1.40 -1.09 -0.38
N TRP A 32 1.41 -1.18 -1.71
CA TRP A 32 2.65 -1.24 -2.50
C TRP A 32 2.70 -0.27 -3.69
N ALA A 33 1.79 0.70 -3.78
CA ALA A 33 1.73 1.62 -4.91
C ALA A 33 3.07 2.36 -5.12
N ALA A 34 3.68 2.86 -4.05
CA ALA A 34 4.95 3.58 -4.11
C ALA A 34 6.12 2.70 -4.58
N VAL A 35 6.28 1.51 -3.97
CA VAL A 35 7.34 0.57 -4.33
C VAL A 35 7.17 0.10 -5.78
N LYS A 36 5.93 -0.12 -6.23
CA LYS A 36 5.63 -0.45 -7.63
C LYS A 36 6.04 0.68 -8.57
N ILE A 37 5.74 1.93 -8.24
CA ILE A 37 6.17 3.09 -9.06
C ILE A 37 7.69 3.14 -9.16
N VAL A 38 8.42 2.99 -8.05
CA VAL A 38 9.89 2.98 -8.06
C VAL A 38 10.43 1.84 -8.93
N LEU A 39 9.90 0.63 -8.77
CA LEU A 39 10.34 -0.52 -9.57
C LEU A 39 10.00 -0.36 -11.05
N ILE A 40 8.87 0.26 -11.41
CA ILE A 40 8.53 0.59 -12.80
C ILE A 40 9.57 1.56 -13.38
N ILE A 41 9.96 2.60 -12.63
CA ILE A 41 10.99 3.54 -13.08
C ILE A 41 12.31 2.80 -13.30
N LEU A 42 12.74 1.97 -12.35
CA LEU A 42 13.97 1.18 -12.49
C LEU A 42 13.90 0.21 -13.68
N ALA A 43 12.76 -0.44 -13.90
CA ALA A 43 12.56 -1.34 -15.02
C ALA A 43 12.59 -0.59 -16.37
N MET A 44 11.97 0.58 -16.46
CA MET A 44 12.03 1.43 -17.67
C MET A 44 13.45 1.90 -17.97
N THR A 45 14.21 2.29 -16.95
CA THR A 45 15.62 2.63 -17.09
C THR A 45 16.45 1.42 -17.55
N ALA A 46 16.20 0.24 -16.97
CA ALA A 46 16.86 -0.99 -17.40
C ALA A 46 16.54 -1.34 -18.85
N ILE A 47 15.27 -1.25 -19.27
CA ILE A 47 14.85 -1.50 -20.66
C ILE A 47 15.56 -0.54 -21.62
N TYR A 48 15.65 0.74 -21.25
CA TYR A 48 16.33 1.74 -22.07
C TYR A 48 17.79 1.35 -22.31
N TYR A 49 18.55 1.05 -21.25
CA TYR A 49 19.95 0.67 -21.42
C TYR A 49 20.10 -0.70 -22.11
N ASP A 50 19.32 -1.70 -21.72
CA ASP A 50 19.46 -3.05 -22.25
C ASP A 50 19.09 -3.17 -23.74
N PHE A 51 18.07 -2.42 -24.21
CA PHE A 51 17.46 -2.63 -25.53
C PHE A 51 17.43 -1.41 -26.44
N ILE A 52 17.64 -0.19 -25.94
CA ILE A 52 17.55 1.06 -26.72
C ILE A 52 18.92 1.73 -26.87
N ASP A 53 19.72 1.82 -25.80
CA ASP A 53 21.03 2.46 -25.86
C ASP A 53 22.01 1.60 -26.69
N PRO A 54 22.53 2.13 -27.82
CA PRO A 54 23.39 1.36 -28.72
C PRO A 54 24.69 0.89 -28.06
N ARG A 55 25.13 1.52 -26.97
CA ARG A 55 26.35 1.12 -26.23
C ARG A 55 26.21 -0.24 -25.56
N TYR A 56 25.01 -0.60 -25.13
CA TYR A 56 24.75 -1.80 -24.32
C TYR A 56 23.88 -2.83 -25.06
N GLN A 57 23.06 -2.39 -26.01
CA GLN A 57 22.12 -3.25 -26.75
C GLN A 57 22.80 -4.47 -27.38
N ALA A 58 23.94 -4.28 -28.05
CA ALA A 58 24.66 -5.37 -28.73
C ALA A 58 25.12 -6.44 -27.73
N PHE A 59 25.66 -6.01 -26.59
CA PHE A 59 26.09 -6.90 -25.52
C PHE A 59 24.88 -7.67 -24.94
N THR A 60 23.81 -6.97 -24.58
CA THR A 60 22.59 -7.59 -24.03
C THR A 60 22.03 -8.67 -24.97
N ILE A 61 21.91 -8.37 -26.27
CA ILE A 61 21.38 -9.32 -27.25
C ILE A 61 22.29 -10.54 -27.38
N GLN A 62 23.62 -10.35 -27.37
CA GLN A 62 24.57 -11.46 -27.44
C GLN A 62 24.51 -12.35 -26.20
N GLU A 63 24.46 -11.78 -25.00
CA GLU A 63 24.37 -12.53 -23.76
C GLU A 63 23.05 -13.29 -23.63
N LEU A 64 21.93 -12.69 -24.06
CA LEU A 64 20.63 -13.38 -24.12
C LEU A 64 20.66 -14.54 -25.11
N LYS A 65 21.20 -14.34 -26.32
CA LYS A 65 21.37 -15.42 -27.30
C LYS A 65 22.27 -16.52 -26.77
N PHE A 66 23.37 -16.17 -26.11
CA PHE A 66 24.28 -17.14 -25.54
C PHE A 66 23.61 -17.97 -24.43
N ALA A 67 22.76 -17.35 -23.61
CA ALA A 67 22.12 -18.06 -22.51
C ALA A 67 20.99 -19.01 -22.93
N PHE A 68 20.24 -18.68 -23.98
CA PHE A 68 19.10 -19.50 -24.45
C PHE A 68 19.44 -20.37 -25.67
N GLN A 69 20.50 -20.03 -26.42
CA GLN A 69 20.95 -20.73 -27.63
C GLN A 69 22.50 -20.77 -27.72
N PRO A 70 23.20 -21.34 -26.70
CA PRO A 70 24.67 -21.31 -26.64
C PRO A 70 25.33 -21.97 -27.86
N GLU A 71 24.73 -23.03 -28.38
CA GLU A 71 25.21 -23.78 -29.54
C GLU A 71 25.36 -22.92 -30.78
N THR A 72 24.50 -21.91 -31.00
CA THR A 72 24.57 -21.04 -32.19
C THR A 72 25.86 -20.22 -32.22
N ARG A 73 26.37 -19.83 -31.05
CA ARG A 73 27.66 -19.14 -30.93
C ARG A 73 28.79 -20.09 -31.29
N PHE A 74 28.77 -21.30 -30.74
CA PHE A 74 29.82 -22.29 -30.99
C PHE A 74 29.80 -22.79 -32.44
N GLN A 75 28.63 -22.93 -33.06
CA GLN A 75 28.48 -23.25 -34.49
C GLN A 75 29.07 -22.15 -35.37
N LYS A 76 28.84 -20.87 -35.04
CA LYS A 76 29.43 -19.74 -35.76
C LYS A 76 30.95 -19.65 -35.59
N GLU A 77 31.46 -20.03 -34.43
CA GLU A 77 32.91 -20.09 -34.19
C GLU A 77 33.53 -21.32 -34.87
N PHE A 78 32.85 -22.47 -34.86
CA PHE A 78 33.23 -23.68 -35.58
C PHE A 78 33.30 -23.46 -37.10
N SER A 79 32.30 -22.81 -37.70
CA SER A 79 32.27 -22.55 -39.15
C SER A 79 33.42 -21.64 -39.63
N ARG A 80 34.13 -20.97 -38.72
CA ARG A 80 35.33 -20.18 -39.06
C ARG A 80 36.61 -21.01 -39.09
N ILE A 81 36.59 -22.19 -38.49
CA ILE A 81 37.75 -23.07 -38.32
C ILE A 81 37.48 -24.47 -38.89
N GLU A 82 36.38 -24.65 -39.60
CA GLU A 82 36.01 -25.89 -40.27
C GLU A 82 37.06 -26.23 -41.33
N ASP A 83 37.36 -27.52 -41.47
CA ASP A 83 38.27 -28.04 -42.48
C ASP A 83 37.56 -28.06 -43.84
N ASP A 84 38.16 -27.39 -44.83
CA ASP A 84 37.61 -27.29 -46.17
C ASP A 84 37.57 -28.68 -46.86
N ASN A 85 38.40 -29.63 -46.42
CA ASN A 85 38.50 -30.98 -46.98
C ASN A 85 37.69 -32.04 -46.21
N ASN A 86 37.29 -31.77 -44.96
CA ASN A 86 36.56 -32.73 -44.11
C ASN A 86 35.44 -32.04 -43.31
N PRO A 87 34.20 -31.99 -43.85
CA PRO A 87 33.08 -31.36 -43.17
C PRO A 87 32.79 -32.09 -41.85
N ASN A 88 32.58 -31.34 -40.77
CA ASN A 88 32.50 -31.77 -39.36
C ASN A 88 33.82 -31.96 -38.61
N TYR A 89 34.96 -31.63 -39.19
CA TYR A 89 36.23 -31.53 -38.47
C TYR A 89 36.71 -30.08 -38.44
N THR A 90 37.40 -29.72 -37.37
CA THR A 90 38.17 -28.48 -37.33
C THR A 90 39.49 -28.67 -38.08
N ARG A 91 40.11 -27.59 -38.55
CA ARG A 91 41.48 -27.56 -39.12
C ARG A 91 42.57 -28.10 -38.16
N PHE A 92 42.21 -28.36 -36.91
CA PHE A 92 43.08 -28.92 -35.87
C PHE A 92 42.81 -30.42 -35.60
N GLY A 93 41.94 -31.06 -36.40
CA GLY A 93 41.63 -32.49 -36.29
C GLY A 93 40.60 -32.86 -35.22
N GLU A 94 40.02 -31.89 -34.50
CA GLU A 94 38.92 -32.15 -33.54
C GLU A 94 37.59 -32.34 -34.27
N THR A 95 36.78 -33.31 -33.83
CA THR A 95 35.41 -33.45 -34.33
C THR A 95 34.52 -32.30 -33.88
N LYS A 96 33.47 -31.99 -34.63
CA LYS A 96 32.48 -30.97 -34.28
C LYS A 96 31.93 -31.15 -32.85
N ASN A 97 31.62 -32.38 -32.46
CA ASN A 97 31.05 -32.66 -31.13
C ASN A 97 32.07 -32.41 -30.00
N GLU A 98 33.33 -32.82 -30.19
CA GLU A 98 34.41 -32.54 -29.23
C GLU A 98 34.66 -31.03 -29.11
N TYR A 99 34.65 -30.32 -30.24
CA TYR A 99 34.76 -28.87 -30.25
C TYR A 99 33.63 -28.20 -29.46
N MET A 100 32.37 -28.58 -29.70
CA MET A 100 31.21 -28.03 -28.98
C MET A 100 31.29 -28.29 -27.48
N ALA A 101 31.66 -29.51 -27.07
CA ALA A 101 31.79 -29.89 -25.67
C ALA A 101 32.88 -29.07 -24.95
N ARG A 102 34.04 -28.90 -25.59
CA ARG A 102 35.15 -28.08 -25.05
C ARG A 102 34.76 -26.62 -24.91
N MET A 103 34.08 -26.06 -25.92
CA MET A 103 33.64 -24.66 -25.89
C MET A 103 32.57 -24.43 -24.82
N TRP A 104 31.67 -25.39 -24.63
CA TRP A 104 30.72 -25.37 -23.53
C TRP A 104 31.43 -25.39 -22.18
N ASP A 105 32.38 -26.30 -21.95
CA ASP A 105 33.04 -26.40 -20.65
C ASP A 105 33.79 -25.11 -20.26
N ARG A 106 34.39 -24.44 -21.25
CA ARG A 106 35.08 -23.15 -21.08
C ARG A 106 34.12 -21.98 -20.79
N HIS A 107 32.95 -21.95 -21.43
CA HIS A 107 32.06 -20.79 -21.41
C HIS A 107 30.76 -20.97 -20.63
N LYS A 108 30.50 -22.15 -20.04
CA LYS A 108 29.28 -22.47 -19.28
C LYS A 108 28.94 -21.45 -18.19
N ASN A 109 29.94 -20.82 -17.58
CA ASN A 109 29.72 -19.81 -16.55
C ASN A 109 29.21 -18.47 -17.10
N GLY A 110 29.49 -18.14 -18.37
CA GLY A 110 29.04 -16.89 -19.00
C GLY A 110 27.53 -16.83 -19.20
N VAL A 111 26.87 -17.99 -19.29
CA VAL A 111 25.42 -18.13 -19.48
C VAL A 111 24.62 -17.43 -18.36
N TRP A 112 25.20 -17.34 -17.15
CA TRP A 112 24.58 -16.69 -16.00
C TRP A 112 24.32 -15.19 -16.22
N VAL A 113 25.10 -14.52 -17.07
CA VAL A 113 24.88 -13.09 -17.38
C VAL A 113 23.55 -12.91 -18.13
N GLY A 114 23.30 -13.71 -19.16
CA GLY A 114 22.04 -13.70 -19.89
C GLY A 114 20.85 -14.11 -19.01
N TYR A 115 21.01 -15.10 -18.13
CA TYR A 115 19.98 -15.46 -17.16
C TYR A 115 19.71 -14.37 -16.13
N PHE A 116 20.72 -13.62 -15.70
CA PHE A 116 20.52 -12.48 -14.81
C PHE A 116 19.75 -11.35 -15.51
N ILE A 117 20.10 -11.05 -16.78
CA ILE A 117 19.40 -10.05 -17.61
C ILE A 117 17.94 -10.44 -17.82
N ALA A 118 17.64 -11.69 -18.17
CA ALA A 118 16.26 -12.14 -18.31
C ALA A 118 15.54 -12.24 -16.94
N GLY A 119 16.25 -12.74 -15.94
CA GLY A 119 15.75 -12.99 -14.59
C GLY A 119 15.27 -11.73 -13.88
N LYS A 120 15.97 -10.59 -14.03
CA LYS A 120 15.51 -9.32 -13.43
C LYS A 120 14.14 -8.89 -13.97
N TYR A 121 13.85 -9.09 -15.26
CA TYR A 121 12.55 -8.78 -15.85
C TYR A 121 11.47 -9.78 -15.44
N ALA A 122 11.81 -11.06 -15.38
CA ALA A 122 10.90 -12.10 -14.89
C ALA A 122 10.51 -11.85 -13.41
N LEU A 123 11.48 -11.52 -12.56
CA LEU A 123 11.24 -11.15 -11.16
C LEU A 123 10.40 -9.88 -11.03
N PHE A 124 10.68 -8.86 -11.86
CA PHE A 124 9.87 -7.64 -11.91
C PHE A 124 8.42 -7.94 -12.31
N LEU A 125 8.21 -8.82 -13.29
CA LEU A 125 6.89 -9.24 -13.74
C LEU A 125 6.16 -10.03 -12.65
N ILE A 126 6.79 -11.04 -12.05
CA ILE A 126 6.24 -11.80 -10.91
C ILE A 126 5.83 -10.85 -9.79
N TYR A 127 6.67 -9.86 -9.47
CA TYR A 127 6.37 -8.85 -8.47
C TYR A 127 5.16 -7.98 -8.85
N CYS A 128 5.07 -7.54 -10.12
CA CYS A 128 3.91 -6.78 -10.62
C CYS A 128 2.62 -7.60 -10.55
N LEU A 129 2.70 -8.90 -10.85
CA LEU A 129 1.59 -9.85 -10.81
C LEU A 129 1.21 -10.25 -9.37
N TRP A 130 2.10 -10.11 -8.39
CA TRP A 130 1.88 -10.63 -7.04
C TRP A 130 0.66 -9.97 -6.37
N PRO A 131 -0.34 -10.77 -5.93
CA PRO A 131 -1.48 -10.25 -5.20
C PRO A 131 -1.09 -9.86 -3.77
N THR A 132 -1.21 -8.57 -3.44
CA THR A 132 -0.88 -8.04 -2.11
C THR A 132 -2.07 -7.39 -1.42
N LYS A 133 -3.30 -7.73 -1.83
CA LYS A 133 -4.52 -7.02 -1.44
C LYS A 133 -5.35 -7.81 -0.44
N ARG A 134 -5.65 -7.18 0.69
CA ARG A 134 -6.71 -7.58 1.62
C ARG A 134 -7.88 -6.61 1.57
N ARG A 135 -8.94 -6.96 2.29
CA ARG A 135 -10.17 -6.19 2.43
C ARG A 135 -10.56 -6.16 3.90
N VAL A 136 -11.07 -5.03 4.34
CA VAL A 136 -11.71 -4.88 5.66
C VAL A 136 -13.10 -4.31 5.43
N ARG A 137 -14.05 -4.76 6.25
CA ARG A 137 -15.40 -4.22 6.25
C ARG A 137 -15.62 -3.37 7.48
N PHE A 138 -16.40 -2.33 7.28
CA PHE A 138 -16.88 -1.41 8.28
C PHE A 138 -18.40 -1.56 8.29
N ASP A 139 -18.94 -2.07 9.38
CA ASP A 139 -20.38 -2.21 9.58
C ASP A 139 -20.83 -1.14 10.57
N ARG A 140 -21.60 -0.18 10.05
CA ARG A 140 -22.12 0.95 10.80
C ARG A 140 -23.19 0.52 11.80
N LYS A 141 -24.06 -0.42 11.44
CA LYS A 141 -25.21 -0.82 12.27
C LYS A 141 -24.75 -1.50 13.54
N ARG A 142 -23.75 -2.38 13.43
CA ARG A 142 -23.17 -3.12 14.56
C ARG A 142 -21.99 -2.39 15.22
N GLY A 143 -21.44 -1.36 14.58
CA GLY A 143 -20.29 -0.62 15.10
C GLY A 143 -19.01 -1.47 15.13
N ILE A 144 -18.81 -2.32 14.12
CA ILE A 144 -17.68 -3.26 14.05
C ILE A 144 -16.80 -3.02 12.81
N ILE A 145 -15.53 -3.36 12.96
CA ILE A 145 -14.54 -3.36 11.88
C ILE A 145 -13.93 -4.76 11.83
N TYR A 146 -14.01 -5.45 10.69
CA TYR A 146 -13.58 -6.85 10.61
C TYR A 146 -12.90 -7.22 9.31
N THR A 147 -12.01 -8.20 9.39
CA THR A 147 -11.27 -8.76 8.24
C THR A 147 -10.94 -10.22 8.48
N SER A 148 -10.77 -10.97 7.40
CA SER A 148 -10.26 -12.34 7.44
C SER A 148 -8.98 -12.43 6.63
N VAL A 149 -7.90 -12.87 7.27
CA VAL A 149 -6.56 -12.94 6.69
C VAL A 149 -5.97 -14.31 6.99
N ASN A 150 -5.60 -15.06 5.94
CA ASN A 150 -4.98 -16.39 6.06
C ASN A 150 -5.78 -17.34 6.97
N ASN A 151 -7.10 -17.43 6.74
CA ASN A 151 -8.05 -18.25 7.51
C ASN A 151 -8.14 -17.88 9.00
N LYS A 152 -7.75 -16.64 9.37
CA LYS A 152 -7.94 -16.09 10.71
C LYS A 152 -8.88 -14.89 10.63
N PHE A 153 -9.91 -14.92 11.46
CA PHE A 153 -10.86 -13.83 11.60
C PHE A 153 -10.38 -12.82 12.64
N TYR A 154 -10.59 -11.54 12.34
CA TYR A 154 -10.20 -10.41 13.17
C TYR A 154 -11.37 -9.44 13.24
N LEU A 155 -11.70 -8.97 14.45
CA LEU A 155 -12.79 -8.05 14.69
C LEU A 155 -12.42 -7.03 15.77
N THR A 156 -12.78 -5.78 15.49
CA THR A 156 -12.71 -4.65 16.42
C THR A 156 -14.11 -4.12 16.68
N GLU A 157 -14.50 -4.05 17.94
CA GLU A 157 -15.72 -3.35 18.38
C GLU A 157 -15.39 -1.88 18.64
N VAL A 158 -16.01 -0.97 17.88
CA VAL A 158 -15.73 0.47 17.98
C VAL A 158 -16.11 1.03 19.36
N ASN A 159 -17.17 0.51 19.97
CA ASN A 159 -17.61 0.93 21.30
C ASN A 159 -16.66 0.52 22.44
N LYS A 160 -15.71 -0.39 22.19
CA LYS A 160 -14.71 -0.80 23.18
C LYS A 160 -13.41 -0.02 23.07
N LEU A 161 -13.30 0.90 22.10
CA LEU A 161 -12.15 1.79 21.97
C LEU A 161 -12.13 2.76 23.16
N MET A 162 -10.98 2.80 23.85
CA MET A 162 -10.74 3.72 24.97
C MET A 162 -10.47 5.15 24.49
N ARG A 163 -10.03 5.29 23.24
CA ARG A 163 -9.68 6.55 22.60
C ARG A 163 -10.60 6.84 21.41
N PRO A 164 -10.70 8.09 20.95
CA PRO A 164 -11.51 8.44 19.79
C PRO A 164 -11.15 7.61 18.55
N LEU A 165 -12.17 7.19 17.80
CA LEU A 165 -12.06 6.47 16.53
C LEU A 165 -11.15 7.16 15.52
N PRO A 166 -11.09 8.50 15.40
CA PRO A 166 -10.08 9.14 14.58
C PRO A 166 -8.65 8.71 14.96
N GLU A 167 -8.33 8.55 16.25
CA GLU A 167 -7.00 8.10 16.68
C GLU A 167 -6.74 6.62 16.42
N TYR A 168 -7.79 5.81 16.24
CA TYR A 168 -7.63 4.44 15.75
C TYR A 168 -7.06 4.39 14.33
N PHE A 169 -7.16 5.47 13.55
CA PHE A 169 -6.54 5.60 12.23
C PHE A 169 -5.34 6.54 12.26
N ALA A 170 -4.14 6.00 12.11
CA ALA A 170 -2.92 6.80 11.98
C ALA A 170 -2.72 7.23 10.52
N PHE A 171 -2.81 8.52 10.22
CA PHE A 171 -2.43 9.04 8.91
C PHE A 171 -1.00 9.59 8.94
N VAL A 172 -0.12 9.03 8.10
CA VAL A 172 1.34 9.29 8.08
C VAL A 172 1.73 10.07 6.81
N GLY A 173 0.93 11.05 6.41
CA GLY A 173 1.18 11.94 5.26
C GLY A 173 0.90 11.34 3.87
N GLY A 174 1.08 10.03 3.67
CA GLY A 174 0.75 9.34 2.40
C GLY A 174 0.18 7.93 2.54
N ALA A 175 -0.09 7.50 3.77
CA ALA A 175 -0.68 6.21 4.06
C ALA A 175 -1.52 6.28 5.35
N LEU A 176 -2.67 5.62 5.32
CA LEU A 176 -3.52 5.39 6.48
C LEU A 176 -3.21 4.00 7.05
N PHE A 177 -2.93 3.93 8.35
CA PHE A 177 -2.59 2.71 9.08
C PHE A 177 -3.58 2.50 10.21
N PHE A 178 -4.01 1.26 10.40
CA PHE A 178 -4.78 0.83 11.58
C PHE A 178 -4.70 -0.69 11.71
N TRP A 179 -5.20 -1.22 12.83
CA TRP A 179 -5.08 -2.63 13.16
C TRP A 179 -6.42 -3.20 13.61
N VAL A 180 -6.93 -4.23 12.92
CA VAL A 180 -8.11 -4.95 13.38
C VAL A 180 -7.72 -5.91 14.51
N HIS A 181 -8.37 -5.82 15.66
CA HIS A 181 -7.94 -6.53 16.86
C HIS A 181 -7.83 -8.07 16.68
N PRO A 182 -6.91 -8.73 17.42
CA PRO A 182 -6.00 -8.16 18.42
C PRO A 182 -4.78 -7.43 17.82
N TYR A 183 -4.25 -6.42 18.52
CA TYR A 183 -2.91 -5.92 18.18
C TYR A 183 -1.90 -7.02 18.43
N GLN A 184 -1.00 -7.21 17.48
CA GLN A 184 0.17 -8.05 17.67
C GLN A 184 1.38 -7.13 17.68
N GLN A 185 2.35 -7.30 18.57
CA GLN A 185 3.61 -6.60 18.35
C GLN A 185 4.16 -7.02 16.98
N ALA A 186 4.65 -6.07 16.19
CA ALA A 186 5.28 -6.34 14.89
C ALA A 186 6.58 -7.15 15.07
N LYS A 187 6.48 -8.40 15.50
CA LYS A 187 7.56 -9.38 15.47
C LYS A 187 7.77 -9.73 14.01
N TYR A 188 8.70 -9.02 13.36
CA TYR A 188 9.20 -9.23 12.00
C TYR A 188 8.33 -8.74 10.83
N PHE A 189 8.99 -8.60 9.67
CA PHE A 189 8.41 -8.37 8.32
C PHE A 189 7.28 -9.37 7.96
N ALA A 190 7.12 -10.47 8.71
CA ALA A 190 6.04 -11.43 8.60
C ALA A 190 4.65 -10.82 8.90
N ASN A 191 4.56 -9.89 9.85
CA ASN A 191 3.30 -9.20 10.16
C ASN A 191 2.88 -8.23 9.07
N PHE A 192 3.82 -7.79 8.21
CA PHE A 192 3.50 -7.08 6.98
C PHE A 192 2.75 -7.94 5.94
N ARG A 193 2.79 -9.27 6.08
CA ARG A 193 2.19 -10.22 5.13
C ARG A 193 1.08 -11.08 5.73
N GLY A 194 1.04 -11.27 7.05
CA GLY A 194 0.12 -12.20 7.72
C GLY A 194 -0.73 -11.65 8.88
N GLY A 195 -0.47 -10.45 9.40
CA GLY A 195 -1.18 -9.92 10.57
C GLY A 195 -2.45 -9.13 10.22
N SER A 196 -3.19 -8.67 11.23
CA SER A 196 -4.42 -7.88 11.06
C SER A 196 -4.22 -6.37 10.87
N GLN A 197 -2.98 -5.96 10.63
CA GLN A 197 -2.65 -4.59 10.24
C GLN A 197 -3.11 -4.30 8.81
N MET A 198 -3.76 -3.15 8.63
CA MET A 198 -4.24 -2.65 7.35
C MET A 198 -3.51 -1.36 6.98
N ILE A 199 -3.12 -1.27 5.70
CA ILE A 199 -2.47 -0.07 5.13
C ILE A 199 -3.18 0.34 3.86
N VAL A 200 -3.66 1.58 3.81
CA VAL A 200 -4.23 2.16 2.60
C VAL A 200 -3.38 3.32 2.14
N SER A 201 -2.77 3.14 0.98
CA SER A 201 -1.78 4.03 0.43
C SER A 201 -1.77 3.89 -1.09
N ASP A 202 -2.34 4.88 -1.76
CA ASP A 202 -2.45 4.88 -3.22
C ASP A 202 -1.64 5.99 -3.85
N ARG A 203 -1.51 5.97 -5.18
CA ARG A 203 -0.70 6.97 -5.89
C ARG A 203 -1.18 8.41 -5.66
N THR A 204 -2.47 8.65 -5.37
CA THR A 204 -2.95 10.01 -5.05
C THR A 204 -2.60 10.47 -3.65
N MET A 205 -2.21 9.56 -2.77
CA MET A 205 -1.64 9.88 -1.46
C MET A 205 -0.12 10.02 -1.52
N TRP A 206 0.56 9.26 -2.38
CA TRP A 206 2.04 9.26 -2.49
C TRP A 206 2.64 10.27 -3.46
N LEU A 207 2.01 10.55 -4.60
CA LEU A 207 2.60 11.44 -5.61
C LEU A 207 3.04 12.80 -5.02
N PRO A 208 2.23 13.46 -4.17
CA PRO A 208 2.68 14.72 -3.59
C PRO A 208 3.76 14.53 -2.50
N MET A 209 3.94 13.32 -1.95
CA MET A 209 5.07 12.99 -1.08
C MET A 209 6.39 12.82 -1.86
N ILE A 210 6.37 12.21 -3.06
CA ILE A 210 7.58 12.05 -3.90
C ILE A 210 8.20 13.41 -4.24
N PHE A 211 7.36 14.41 -4.51
CA PHE A 211 7.82 15.77 -4.79
C PHE A 211 8.07 16.60 -3.52
N MET A 212 8.03 15.99 -2.33
CA MET A 212 8.21 16.65 -1.03
C MET A 212 7.27 17.85 -0.83
N ILE A 213 6.16 17.91 -1.57
CA ILE A 213 5.23 19.05 -1.63
C ILE A 213 4.62 19.31 -0.24
N PHE A 214 4.40 18.24 0.54
CA PHE A 214 3.89 18.35 1.92
C PHE A 214 4.92 18.90 2.92
N MET A 215 6.23 18.85 2.63
CA MET A 215 7.25 19.50 3.47
C MET A 215 7.35 21.01 3.21
N LEU A 216 6.86 21.48 2.06
CA LEU A 216 6.92 22.89 1.66
C LEU A 216 5.84 23.76 2.34
N SER A 217 4.75 23.18 2.84
CA SER A 217 3.87 23.88 3.79
C SER A 217 3.06 22.92 4.66
N PRO A 218 2.92 23.19 5.97
CA PRO A 218 2.09 22.38 6.86
C PRO A 218 0.66 22.26 6.33
N ARG A 219 0.06 23.33 5.78
CA ARG A 219 -1.34 23.31 5.33
C ARG A 219 -1.64 22.33 4.17
N MET A 220 -0.63 21.82 3.47
CA MET A 220 -0.86 20.89 2.36
C MET A 220 -1.41 19.53 2.80
N TYR A 221 -1.11 19.04 4.00
CA TYR A 221 -1.64 17.74 4.44
C TYR A 221 -3.16 17.75 4.62
N GLN A 222 -3.75 18.92 4.89
CA GLN A 222 -5.21 19.11 4.98
C GLN A 222 -5.90 18.86 3.63
N HIS A 223 -5.16 19.03 2.52
CA HIS A 223 -5.62 18.71 1.16
C HIS A 223 -5.21 17.32 0.69
N SER A 224 -4.51 16.55 1.53
CA SER A 224 -4.12 15.18 1.22
C SER A 224 -5.35 14.30 1.04
N LYS A 225 -5.24 13.32 0.14
CA LYS A 225 -6.31 12.36 -0.07
C LYS A 225 -6.46 11.37 1.09
N GLY A 226 -5.41 11.17 1.89
CA GLY A 226 -5.48 10.34 3.09
C GLY A 226 -6.35 10.93 4.20
N ALA A 227 -6.27 12.25 4.43
CA ALA A 227 -7.17 12.93 5.37
C ALA A 227 -8.65 12.78 4.94
N VAL A 228 -8.94 12.89 3.64
CA VAL A 228 -10.29 12.66 3.09
C VAL A 228 -10.74 11.21 3.30
N LEU A 229 -9.87 10.23 3.05
CA LEU A 229 -10.17 8.81 3.32
C LEU A 229 -10.55 8.59 4.79
N LYS A 230 -9.73 9.11 5.71
CA LYS A 230 -9.98 9.02 7.15
C LYS A 230 -11.32 9.67 7.52
N ARG A 231 -11.60 10.86 6.98
CA ARG A 231 -12.87 11.56 7.19
C ARG A 231 -14.06 10.71 6.76
N PHE A 232 -13.99 10.05 5.60
CA PHE A 232 -15.06 9.14 5.17
C PHE A 232 -15.25 7.95 6.11
N LEU A 233 -14.18 7.35 6.63
CA LEU A 233 -14.30 6.25 7.60
C LEU A 233 -14.99 6.69 8.89
N VAL A 234 -14.59 7.84 9.43
CA VAL A 234 -15.17 8.40 10.66
C VAL A 234 -16.62 8.85 10.42
N GLU A 235 -16.90 9.59 9.35
CA GLU A 235 -18.25 10.01 8.96
C GLU A 235 -19.17 8.79 8.80
N PHE A 236 -18.70 7.73 8.14
CA PHE A 236 -19.50 6.53 7.90
C PHE A 236 -19.85 5.79 9.20
N MET A 237 -18.89 5.63 10.11
CA MET A 237 -19.11 4.91 11.37
C MET A 237 -19.87 5.74 12.41
N ASN A 238 -19.89 7.06 12.30
CA ASN A 238 -20.54 7.92 13.27
C ASN A 238 -22.09 7.84 13.13
N PRO A 239 -22.82 7.45 14.20
CA PRO A 239 -24.27 7.38 14.19
C PRO A 239 -24.92 8.77 14.05
N HIS A 240 -24.24 9.83 14.47
CA HIS A 240 -24.71 11.21 14.41
C HIS A 240 -24.46 11.90 13.06
N THR A 241 -23.80 11.23 12.11
CA THR A 241 -23.63 11.79 10.76
C THR A 241 -25.00 11.94 10.09
N PRO A 242 -25.30 13.09 9.45
CA PRO A 242 -26.57 13.31 8.76
C PRO A 242 -26.91 12.16 7.80
N PRO A 243 -28.15 11.65 7.80
CA PRO A 243 -28.52 10.51 6.97
C PRO A 243 -28.33 10.80 5.47
N GLU A 244 -28.61 12.04 5.04
CA GLU A 244 -28.36 12.51 3.67
C GLU A 244 -26.91 12.31 3.23
N ARG A 245 -25.96 12.54 4.14
CA ARG A 245 -24.53 12.38 3.87
C ARG A 245 -24.17 10.92 3.61
N ILE A 246 -24.74 10.02 4.41
CA ILE A 246 -24.54 8.57 4.28
C ILE A 246 -25.19 8.06 3.00
N VAL A 247 -26.43 8.50 2.70
CA VAL A 247 -27.11 8.16 1.43
C VAL A 247 -26.28 8.62 0.24
N SER A 248 -25.74 9.85 0.28
CA SER A 248 -24.83 10.36 -0.74
C SER A 248 -23.56 9.50 -0.89
N MET A 249 -22.97 9.04 0.22
CA MET A 249 -21.83 8.11 0.22
C MET A 249 -22.19 6.76 -0.43
N MET A 250 -23.33 6.17 -0.07
CA MET A 250 -23.76 4.88 -0.61
C MET A 250 -24.13 4.97 -2.09
N LYS A 251 -24.88 6.01 -2.47
CA LYS A 251 -25.22 6.30 -3.87
C LYS A 251 -23.98 6.48 -4.74
N ALA A 252 -22.95 7.14 -4.21
CA ALA A 252 -21.68 7.30 -4.92
C ALA A 252 -20.99 5.96 -5.23
N LEU A 253 -21.15 4.96 -4.36
CA LEU A 253 -20.60 3.60 -4.53
C LEU A 253 -21.40 2.72 -5.49
N GLU A 254 -22.70 2.97 -5.62
CA GLU A 254 -23.59 2.28 -6.57
C GLU A 254 -23.50 2.85 -7.99
N THR A 255 -23.29 4.16 -8.08
CA THR A 255 -23.23 4.86 -9.37
C THR A 255 -22.10 4.30 -10.24
N ARG A 256 -22.44 3.98 -11.50
CA ARG A 256 -21.48 3.46 -12.48
C ARG A 256 -20.32 4.45 -12.66
N PRO A 257 -19.06 4.00 -12.63
CA PRO A 257 -17.93 4.87 -12.91
C PRO A 257 -18.02 5.42 -14.34
N SER A 258 -17.53 6.64 -14.53
CA SER A 258 -17.43 7.24 -15.86
C SER A 258 -16.44 6.47 -16.75
N THR A 259 -16.50 6.68 -18.06
CA THR A 259 -15.56 6.08 -19.03
C THR A 259 -14.10 6.38 -18.68
N PHE A 260 -13.79 7.62 -18.32
CA PHE A 260 -12.46 8.02 -17.86
C PHE A 260 -12.03 7.33 -16.56
N GLU A 261 -12.95 7.15 -15.60
CA GLU A 261 -12.65 6.40 -14.37
C GLU A 261 -12.39 4.93 -14.64
N TYR A 262 -13.12 4.34 -15.60
CA TYR A 262 -12.92 2.97 -16.03
C TYR A 262 -11.55 2.79 -16.69
N LEU A 263 -11.18 3.68 -17.62
CA LEU A 263 -9.85 3.71 -18.24
C LEU A 263 -8.73 3.91 -17.22
N GLU A 264 -8.88 4.85 -16.28
CA GLU A 264 -7.90 5.07 -15.21
C GLU A 264 -7.71 3.80 -14.37
N LYS A 265 -8.81 3.10 -14.05
CA LYS A 265 -8.77 1.86 -13.29
C LYS A 265 -8.05 0.74 -14.03
N ILE A 266 -8.21 0.63 -15.35
CA ILE A 266 -7.48 -0.33 -16.18
C ILE A 266 -5.99 0.01 -16.19
N LEU A 267 -5.66 1.27 -16.51
CA LEU A 267 -4.27 1.71 -16.70
C LEU A 267 -3.46 1.71 -15.41
N PHE A 268 -4.09 2.03 -14.28
CA PHE A 268 -3.38 2.32 -13.03
C PHE A 268 -3.90 1.59 -11.80
N GLY A 269 -5.05 0.92 -11.89
CA GLY A 269 -5.61 0.17 -10.75
C GLY A 269 -4.73 -0.99 -10.29
N TRP A 270 -3.93 -1.55 -11.21
CA TRP A 270 -2.93 -2.58 -10.90
C TRP A 270 -1.68 -2.01 -10.20
N ILE A 271 -1.38 -0.73 -10.37
CA ILE A 271 -0.31 -0.06 -9.60
C ILE A 271 -0.77 0.12 -8.15
N ASP A 272 -2.00 0.62 -7.97
CA ASP A 272 -2.57 0.91 -6.65
C ASP A 272 -2.73 -0.34 -5.76
N GLY A 273 -2.95 -1.53 -6.33
CA GLY A 273 -2.84 -2.75 -5.52
C GLY A 273 -2.76 -4.07 -6.27
N GLY A 274 -2.18 -4.12 -7.46
CA GLY A 274 -1.95 -5.37 -8.19
C GLY A 274 -3.15 -5.86 -8.99
N LEU A 275 -2.95 -6.92 -9.78
CA LEU A 275 -3.94 -7.41 -10.74
C LEU A 275 -5.09 -8.16 -10.08
N TYR A 276 -4.85 -8.86 -8.97
CA TYR A 276 -5.85 -9.62 -8.24
C TYR A 276 -6.02 -9.15 -6.79
N CYS A 277 -7.27 -9.16 -6.29
CA CYS A 277 -7.59 -8.90 -4.88
C CYS A 277 -8.15 -10.17 -4.25
N ARG A 278 -7.64 -10.61 -3.10
CA ARG A 278 -8.35 -11.62 -2.31
C ARG A 278 -9.68 -11.02 -1.85
N ARG A 279 -10.77 -11.72 -2.14
CA ARG A 279 -12.08 -11.39 -1.58
C ARG A 279 -12.10 -11.88 -0.13
N LEU A 280 -12.91 -11.22 0.70
CA LEU A 280 -13.27 -11.83 1.98
C LEU A 280 -14.04 -13.15 1.72
N PRO A 281 -14.06 -14.06 2.71
CA PRO A 281 -14.95 -15.21 2.69
C PRO A 281 -16.41 -14.83 2.38
N LYS A 282 -17.22 -15.82 2.00
CA LYS A 282 -18.65 -15.61 1.78
C LYS A 282 -19.31 -15.04 3.04
N ASP A 283 -20.35 -14.24 2.85
CA ASP A 283 -21.03 -13.53 3.93
C ASP A 283 -21.57 -14.50 5.00
N GLU A 284 -22.10 -15.65 4.60
CA GLU A 284 -22.54 -16.72 5.53
C GLU A 284 -21.44 -17.20 6.49
N ILE A 285 -20.19 -17.30 6.02
CA ILE A 285 -19.05 -17.72 6.85
C ILE A 285 -18.69 -16.59 7.81
N LEU A 286 -18.66 -15.35 7.31
CA LEU A 286 -18.34 -14.17 8.11
C LEU A 286 -19.36 -13.94 9.21
N GLU A 287 -20.66 -14.10 8.94
CA GLU A 287 -21.71 -13.97 9.95
C GLU A 287 -21.56 -15.01 11.07
N LYS A 288 -21.27 -16.27 10.72
CA LYS A 288 -20.95 -17.31 11.73
C LYS A 288 -19.71 -16.96 12.56
N GLU A 289 -18.67 -16.42 11.94
CA GLU A 289 -17.46 -15.97 12.66
C GLU A 289 -17.75 -14.77 13.58
N ILE A 290 -18.63 -13.85 13.17
CA ILE A 290 -19.08 -12.72 13.97
C ILE A 290 -19.91 -13.21 15.17
N GLU A 291 -20.89 -14.08 14.96
CA GLU A 291 -21.70 -14.68 16.02
C GLU A 291 -20.83 -15.40 17.06
N ARG A 292 -19.89 -16.22 16.57
CA ARG A 292 -18.91 -16.91 17.42
C ARG A 292 -18.07 -15.93 18.23
N TYR A 293 -17.60 -14.84 17.61
CA TYR A 293 -16.85 -13.80 18.31
C TYR A 293 -17.66 -13.18 19.46
N PHE A 294 -18.94 -12.86 19.22
CA PHE A 294 -19.80 -12.27 20.24
C PHE A 294 -20.18 -13.24 21.36
N ALA A 295 -20.30 -14.54 21.06
CA ALA A 295 -20.57 -15.56 22.08
C ALA A 295 -19.32 -15.87 22.93
N GLU A 296 -18.16 -16.03 22.30
CA GLU A 296 -16.95 -16.55 22.97
C GLU A 296 -15.99 -15.44 23.42
N GLN A 297 -15.71 -14.42 22.61
CA GLN A 297 -14.61 -13.48 22.86
C GLN A 297 -15.08 -12.14 23.43
N ALA A 298 -16.17 -11.59 22.90
CA ALA A 298 -16.66 -10.28 23.29
C ALA A 298 -16.93 -10.12 24.81
N PRO A 299 -17.49 -11.11 25.53
CA PRO A 299 -17.73 -10.98 26.98
C PRO A 299 -16.46 -10.80 27.81
N HIS A 300 -15.33 -11.33 27.32
CA HIS A 300 -14.03 -11.25 27.99
C HIS A 300 -13.26 -9.95 27.69
N ILE A 301 -13.70 -9.18 26.69
CA ILE A 301 -13.04 -7.95 26.27
C ILE A 301 -13.87 -6.76 26.76
N LYS A 302 -13.41 -6.09 27.82
CA LYS A 302 -14.06 -4.88 28.37
C LYS A 302 -13.55 -3.58 27.75
N ALA A 303 -12.27 -3.55 27.37
CA ALA A 303 -11.61 -2.37 26.81
C ALA A 303 -10.56 -2.81 25.80
N LEU A 304 -10.35 -1.98 24.78
CA LEU A 304 -9.34 -2.24 23.76
C LEU A 304 -8.10 -1.37 24.01
N PRO A 305 -6.89 -1.95 23.89
CA PRO A 305 -5.66 -1.17 23.83
C PRO A 305 -5.70 -0.11 22.70
N SER A 306 -4.70 0.77 22.68
CA SER A 306 -4.49 1.71 21.57
C SER A 306 -3.09 1.51 21.00
N PHE A 307 -2.82 2.11 19.83
CA PHE A 307 -1.47 2.11 19.28
C PHE A 307 -1.07 3.54 18.94
N GLU A 308 0.22 3.81 19.08
CA GLU A 308 0.87 5.07 18.78
C GLU A 308 1.99 4.80 17.77
N MET A 309 2.20 5.73 16.84
CA MET A 309 3.38 5.72 15.99
C MET A 309 4.58 6.22 16.83
N GLY A 310 5.54 5.34 17.11
CA GLY A 310 6.73 5.64 17.90
C GLY A 310 7.61 6.71 17.24
N THR A 311 8.36 7.42 18.07
CA THR A 311 9.22 8.53 17.63
C THR A 311 10.46 8.01 16.89
N TYR A 312 11.11 8.89 16.11
CA TYR A 312 12.34 8.52 15.39
C TYR A 312 13.51 8.22 16.33
N GLU A 313 13.60 8.90 17.48
CA GLU A 313 14.65 8.70 18.50
C GLU A 313 14.52 7.32 19.15
N GLU A 314 13.30 6.92 19.54
CA GLU A 314 13.01 5.54 19.99
C GLU A 314 13.30 4.52 18.88
N GLY A 315 13.02 4.87 17.62
CA GLY A 315 13.32 4.02 16.45
C GLY A 315 14.82 3.84 16.17
N LEU A 316 15.68 4.79 16.58
CA LEU A 316 17.13 4.74 16.42
C LEU A 316 17.81 3.84 17.45
N GLU A 317 17.34 3.88 18.71
CA GLU A 317 17.81 2.96 19.76
C GLU A 317 17.47 1.50 19.42
N LEU A 318 16.40 1.31 18.65
CA LEU A 318 15.83 0.02 18.29
C LEU A 318 16.36 -0.46 16.94
N LYS A 319 17.64 -0.87 16.90
CA LYS A 319 18.32 -1.48 15.73
C LYS A 319 17.37 -2.35 14.87
N TRP A 320 17.06 -1.87 13.65
CA TRP A 320 16.55 -2.63 12.50
C TRP A 320 15.24 -3.43 12.69
N LYS A 321 14.38 -3.09 13.65
CA LYS A 321 13.03 -3.66 13.72
C LYS A 321 12.04 -2.54 13.41
N PHE A 322 10.96 -2.82 12.69
CA PHE A 322 9.80 -1.93 12.47
C PHE A 322 9.09 -1.62 13.82
N LYS A 323 9.82 -1.13 14.82
CA LYS A 323 9.42 -0.84 16.19
C LYS A 323 8.93 0.61 16.36
N ASN A 324 8.67 1.33 15.28
CA ASN A 324 8.07 2.67 15.32
C ASN A 324 6.54 2.60 15.57
N MET A 325 6.05 1.56 16.24
CA MET A 325 4.65 1.44 16.66
C MET A 325 4.62 0.87 18.07
N LYS A 326 4.10 1.66 19.01
CA LYS A 326 3.96 1.31 20.41
C LYS A 326 2.50 0.94 20.68
N ILE A 327 2.27 -0.23 21.26
CA ILE A 327 0.93 -0.60 21.74
C ILE A 327 0.82 -0.05 23.15
N ILE A 328 -0.14 0.83 23.37
CA ILE A 328 -0.45 1.40 24.69
C ILE A 328 -1.47 0.45 25.33
N SER A 329 -1.11 -0.04 26.52
CA SER A 329 -1.95 -1.00 27.25
C SER A 329 -3.26 -0.36 27.73
N VAL A 330 -4.23 -1.19 28.13
CA VAL A 330 -5.48 -0.71 28.74
C VAL A 330 -5.17 0.10 30.01
N GLU A 331 -4.25 -0.39 30.84
CA GLU A 331 -3.83 0.26 32.08
C GLU A 331 -3.17 1.63 31.83
N GLU A 332 -2.32 1.73 30.82
CA GLU A 332 -1.69 2.99 30.43
C GLU A 332 -2.72 4.00 29.90
N ASN A 333 -3.72 3.55 29.14
CA ASN A 333 -4.82 4.42 28.71
C ASN A 333 -5.65 4.92 29.90
N ILE A 334 -5.93 4.06 30.90
CA ILE A 334 -6.62 4.46 32.13
C ILE A 334 -5.81 5.52 32.87
N LYS A 335 -4.50 5.30 33.06
CA LYS A 335 -3.59 6.26 33.70
C LYS A 335 -3.54 7.60 32.94
N ALA A 336 -3.67 7.57 31.62
CA ALA A 336 -3.74 8.76 30.78
C ALA A 336 -5.12 9.45 30.76
N GLY A 337 -6.09 8.98 31.55
CA GLY A 337 -7.43 9.57 31.67
C GLY A 337 -8.50 8.99 30.73
N TYR A 338 -8.21 7.92 30.00
CA TYR A 338 -9.12 7.27 29.04
C TYR A 338 -9.80 6.02 29.61
N GLY A 339 -10.24 6.07 30.88
CA GLY A 339 -10.82 4.92 31.59
C GLY A 339 -12.32 4.68 31.38
N VAL A 340 -12.99 5.50 30.57
CA VAL A 340 -14.44 5.42 30.31
C VAL A 340 -14.68 4.80 28.93
N MET A 341 -15.51 3.76 28.89
CA MET A 341 -15.88 3.04 27.67
C MET A 341 -17.42 3.03 27.48
N PRO A 342 -17.95 3.33 26.28
CA PRO A 342 -17.22 3.87 25.12
C PRO A 342 -16.61 5.24 25.42
N CYS A 343 -15.56 5.61 24.69
CA CYS A 343 -14.97 6.96 24.78
C CYS A 343 -16.08 8.01 24.62
N PRO A 344 -16.26 8.98 25.54
CA PRO A 344 -17.34 9.97 25.45
C PRO A 344 -17.34 10.75 24.13
N ASN A 345 -16.15 10.99 23.59
CA ASN A 345 -15.91 11.71 22.35
C ASN A 345 -15.51 10.78 21.20
N LEU A 346 -16.08 9.57 21.14
CA LEU A 346 -15.66 8.48 20.26
C LEU A 346 -15.48 8.90 18.79
N TYR A 347 -16.35 9.75 18.26
CA TYR A 347 -16.30 10.16 16.85
C TYR A 347 -15.69 11.55 16.64
N ALA A 348 -15.38 12.27 17.71
CA ALA A 348 -14.78 13.60 17.61
C ALA A 348 -13.28 13.50 17.34
N TYR A 349 -12.77 14.41 16.52
CA TYR A 349 -11.32 14.54 16.34
C TYR A 349 -10.71 15.15 17.61
N PRO A 350 -9.62 14.58 18.13
CA PRO A 350 -8.97 15.11 19.32
C PRO A 350 -8.32 16.47 19.03
N ILE A 351 -8.18 17.29 20.08
CA ILE A 351 -7.39 18.52 20.02
C ILE A 351 -5.90 18.17 19.86
N ARG A 352 -5.45 17.12 20.55
CA ARG A 352 -4.08 16.62 20.51
C ARG A 352 -4.11 15.12 20.25
N SER A 353 -3.67 14.74 19.06
CA SER A 353 -3.58 13.35 18.63
C SER A 353 -2.35 12.68 19.20
N LEU A 354 -2.47 11.41 19.56
CA LEU A 354 -1.33 10.52 19.84
C LEU A 354 -0.45 10.24 18.60
N HIS A 355 -1.00 10.37 17.40
CA HIS A 355 -0.24 10.24 16.16
C HIS A 355 0.29 11.61 15.70
N ARG A 356 1.53 11.94 16.08
CA ARG A 356 2.27 13.12 15.62
C ARG A 356 3.62 12.73 15.02
N ASN A 357 4.06 13.49 14.01
CA ASN A 357 5.41 13.32 13.47
C ASN A 357 6.46 14.08 14.30
N ARG A 358 7.75 13.92 13.94
CA ARG A 358 8.90 14.60 14.60
C ARG A 358 8.82 16.13 14.66
N PHE A 359 7.97 16.74 13.82
CA PHE A 359 7.77 18.19 13.78
C PHE A 359 6.52 18.62 14.56
N GLY A 360 5.93 17.70 15.35
CA GLY A 360 4.69 17.94 16.08
C GLY A 360 3.45 18.04 15.20
N ILE A 361 3.54 17.66 13.93
CA ILE A 361 2.43 17.75 12.97
C ILE A 361 1.61 16.45 13.02
N ALA A 362 0.31 16.59 13.27
CA ALA A 362 -0.60 15.47 13.43
C ALA A 362 -1.19 14.96 12.11
N TRP A 363 -0.87 15.55 10.96
CA TRP A 363 -1.26 15.07 9.62
C TRP A 363 -2.72 14.59 9.55
N GLY A 364 -3.72 15.44 9.76
CA GLY A 364 -5.12 15.03 9.62
C GLY A 364 -5.65 14.16 10.76
N ASN A 365 -4.94 14.12 11.90
CA ASN A 365 -5.37 13.38 13.09
C ASN A 365 -6.00 14.29 14.17
N GLU A 366 -5.93 15.62 14.03
CA GLU A 366 -6.48 16.59 14.99
C GLU A 366 -7.65 17.40 14.43
N ALA A 367 -8.48 17.97 15.30
CA ALA A 367 -9.65 18.77 14.90
C ALA A 367 -9.25 19.96 13.99
N GLY A 368 -8.20 20.69 14.37
CA GLY A 368 -7.67 21.83 13.59
C GLY A 368 -7.10 21.46 12.21
N ASP A 369 -6.89 20.16 11.95
CA ASP A 369 -6.47 19.65 10.64
C ASP A 369 -7.64 19.41 9.69
N VAL A 370 -8.84 19.21 10.24
CA VAL A 370 -10.05 18.82 9.51
C VAL A 370 -10.94 20.03 9.21
N GLU A 371 -10.85 21.08 10.03
CA GLU A 371 -11.51 22.36 9.76
C GLU A 371 -10.94 22.99 8.49
N GLN A 372 -11.75 23.02 7.43
CA GLN A 372 -11.45 23.80 6.24
C GLN A 372 -11.53 25.28 6.61
N PHE A 373 -10.39 25.96 6.74
CA PHE A 373 -10.40 27.41 6.66
C PHE A 373 -11.10 27.82 5.36
N PRO A 374 -12.05 28.77 5.39
CA PRO A 374 -12.62 29.30 4.16
C PRO A 374 -11.48 29.73 3.24
N LYS A 375 -11.59 29.40 1.95
CA LYS A 375 -10.63 29.89 0.95
C LYS A 375 -10.50 31.40 1.16
N PRO A 376 -9.30 31.96 1.32
CA PRO A 376 -9.16 33.40 1.32
C PRO A 376 -9.73 33.90 -0.01
N VAL A 377 -10.68 34.82 0.06
CA VAL A 377 -11.24 35.48 -1.11
C VAL A 377 -10.12 36.35 -1.70
N GLY A 378 -9.45 35.85 -2.73
CA GLY A 378 -8.41 36.60 -3.41
C GLY A 378 -7.33 35.72 -4.04
N LYS A 379 -7.00 35.99 -5.32
CA LYS A 379 -5.86 35.40 -6.02
C LYS A 379 -4.60 35.63 -5.19
N TRP A 380 -3.89 34.55 -4.85
CA TRP A 380 -2.58 34.60 -4.20
C TRP A 380 -1.61 35.47 -5.01
N LYS A 381 -1.33 36.69 -4.55
CA LYS A 381 -0.07 37.36 -4.85
C LYS A 381 0.93 36.91 -3.78
N ASN A 382 1.97 36.21 -4.21
CA ASN A 382 3.10 35.78 -3.38
C ASN A 382 3.68 36.98 -2.62
N ARG A 383 3.30 37.15 -1.34
CA ARG A 383 4.01 38.05 -0.44
C ARG A 383 5.27 37.32 0.03
N LYS A 384 6.41 37.65 -0.58
CA LYS A 384 7.73 37.30 -0.04
C LYS A 384 7.78 37.82 1.40
N LEU A 385 7.90 36.92 2.36
CA LEU A 385 8.23 37.26 3.74
C LEU A 385 9.62 37.92 3.72
N LYS A 386 9.66 39.24 3.93
CA LYS A 386 10.88 39.92 4.35
C LYS A 386 11.13 39.50 5.79
N ASN A 387 12.21 38.75 6.02
CA ASN A 387 12.76 38.57 7.35
C ASN A 387 13.06 39.97 7.92
N LYS A 388 12.44 40.33 9.04
CA LYS A 388 12.91 41.46 9.84
C LYS A 388 14.14 40.98 10.62
N LYS A 389 15.19 41.80 10.57
CA LYS A 389 16.40 41.69 11.38
C LYS A 389 16.07 41.76 12.86
#